data_AF-A0A6V7K0F6-F1
#
_entry.id   AF-A0A6V7K0F6-F1
#
_cell.length_a   1.000
_cell.length_b   1.000
_cell.length_c   1.000
_cell.angle_alpha   90.00
_cell.angle_beta   90.00
_cell.angle_gamma   90.00
#
_symmetry.space_group_name_H-M   'P 1'
#
loop_
_entity.id
_entity.type
_entity.pdbx_description
1 polymer ?
#
loop_
_entity_poly.entity_id
_entity_poly.type
_entity_poly.pdbx_seq_one_letter_code
_entity_poly.pdbx_strand_id
1 'polypeptide(L)'
;GWWKVKTVSEITGTVAIEIGSHTYVKALDNGLFTLGAPHDEGDGPSPEEILTAFPINESKVALKSGYGKYIGVDKKGVVVGRSDAVGAMEHWEPVFQ
;
A
#
# COMPACT_ATOMS: atom_id res chain seq x y z
N GLY A 1 -11.99 4.99 -12.27
CA GLY A 1 -11.08 6.01 -11.70
C GLY A 1 -10.76 5.64 -10.27
N TRP A 2 -9.94 6.43 -9.60
CA TRP A 2 -9.56 6.25 -8.19
C TRP A 2 -10.50 7.04 -7.27
N TRP A 3 -10.79 6.52 -6.07
CA TRP A 3 -11.61 7.21 -5.08
C TRP A 3 -11.12 6.92 -3.66
N LYS A 4 -11.44 7.83 -2.73
CA LYS A 4 -11.11 7.67 -1.32
C LYS A 4 -12.07 6.68 -0.67
N VAL A 5 -11.52 5.65 -0.03
CA VAL A 5 -12.27 4.69 0.80
C VAL A 5 -12.79 5.34 2.08
N LYS A 6 -13.91 4.84 2.60
CA LYS A 6 -14.57 5.32 3.83
C LYS A 6 -14.57 4.30 4.96
N THR A 7 -14.35 3.02 4.67
CA THR A 7 -14.32 1.93 5.65
C THR A 7 -13.21 0.94 5.33
N VAL A 8 -12.80 0.15 6.32
CA VAL A 8 -11.81 -0.94 6.12
C VAL A 8 -12.31 -1.97 5.10
N SER A 9 -13.60 -2.26 5.08
CA SER A 9 -14.21 -3.23 4.16
C SER A 9 -14.11 -2.84 2.68
N GLU A 10 -13.91 -1.55 2.37
CA GLU A 10 -13.69 -1.07 1.00
C GLU A 10 -12.23 -1.25 0.54
N ILE A 11 -11.30 -1.55 1.46
CA ILE A 11 -9.87 -1.73 1.16
C ILE A 11 -9.63 -3.16 0.68
N THR A 12 -9.92 -3.40 -0.59
CA THR A 12 -9.75 -4.70 -1.24
C THR A 12 -9.38 -4.54 -2.71
N GLY A 13 -8.59 -5.47 -3.26
CA GLY A 13 -8.16 -5.42 -4.65
C GLY A 13 -7.15 -4.31 -4.90
N THR A 14 -7.23 -3.67 -6.06
CA THR A 14 -6.26 -2.64 -6.48
C THR A 14 -6.43 -1.36 -5.66
N VAL A 15 -5.37 -0.95 -4.96
CA VAL A 15 -5.37 0.26 -4.12
C VAL A 15 -4.09 1.07 -4.33
N ALA A 16 -4.11 2.34 -3.93
CA ALA A 16 -2.95 3.20 -3.83
C ALA A 16 -3.00 3.98 -2.52
N ILE A 17 -1.83 4.35 -1.99
CA ILE A 17 -1.71 5.13 -0.77
C ILE A 17 -1.13 6.48 -1.14
N GLU A 18 -1.91 7.54 -0.93
CA GLU A 18 -1.51 8.92 -1.18
C GLU A 18 -1.00 9.56 0.12
N ILE A 19 0.14 10.24 0.05
CA ILE A 19 0.73 10.99 1.16
C ILE A 19 1.03 12.40 0.67
N GLY A 20 0.28 13.39 1.17
CA GLY A 20 0.37 14.77 0.71
C GLY A 20 -0.58 15.04 -0.46
N SER A 21 -0.12 15.82 -1.44
CA SER A 21 -0.92 16.19 -2.62
C SER A 21 -0.43 15.42 -3.84
N HIS A 22 -1.27 14.53 -4.37
CA HIS A 22 -1.02 13.78 -5.61
C HIS A 22 0.31 13.02 -5.61
N THR A 23 0.75 12.56 -4.44
CA THR A 23 2.03 11.85 -4.27
C THR A 23 1.74 10.50 -3.65
N TYR A 24 2.15 9.43 -4.33
CA TYR A 24 1.79 8.06 -3.93
C TYR A 24 3.00 7.28 -3.40
N VAL A 25 2.73 6.28 -2.56
CA VAL A 25 3.75 5.32 -2.11
C VAL A 25 4.21 4.47 -3.29
N LYS A 26 5.50 4.57 -3.62
CA LYS A 26 6.14 3.91 -4.75
C LYS A 26 7.04 2.76 -4.30
N ALA A 27 6.80 1.58 -4.84
CA ALA A 27 7.64 0.40 -4.60
C ALA A 27 8.93 0.46 -5.44
N LEU A 28 10.03 -0.01 -4.85
CA LEU A 28 11.31 -0.20 -5.53
C LEU A 28 11.64 -1.69 -5.68
N ASP A 29 12.41 -2.03 -6.70
CA ASP A 29 12.83 -3.41 -7.02
C ASP A 29 13.69 -4.08 -5.93
N ASN A 30 14.31 -3.28 -5.06
CA ASN A 30 15.09 -3.74 -3.90
C ASN A 30 14.25 -4.01 -2.63
N GLY A 31 12.93 -3.94 -2.75
CA GLY A 31 11.97 -4.18 -1.67
C GLY A 31 11.88 -3.03 -0.66
N LEU A 32 12.37 -1.83 -1.00
CA LEU A 32 12.12 -0.60 -0.26
C LEU A 32 10.98 0.19 -0.89
N PHE A 33 10.53 1.23 -0.19
CA PHE A 33 9.52 2.16 -0.65
C PHE A 33 10.04 3.60 -0.58
N THR A 34 9.53 4.43 -1.47
CA THR A 34 9.72 5.88 -1.47
C THR A 34 8.39 6.56 -1.72
N LEU A 35 8.35 7.89 -1.61
CA LEU A 35 7.29 8.69 -2.23
C LEU A 35 7.64 8.94 -3.69
N GLY A 36 6.63 8.84 -4.56
CA GLY A 36 6.71 9.27 -5.94
C GLY A 36 6.90 10.78 -6.09
N ALA A 37 7.02 11.24 -7.33
CA ALA A 37 6.87 12.67 -7.60
C ALA A 37 5.37 13.03 -7.56
N PRO A 38 5.02 14.30 -7.29
CA PRO A 38 3.64 14.76 -7.45
C PRO A 38 3.15 14.54 -8.89
N HIS A 39 1.91 14.08 -9.02
CA HIS A 39 1.20 13.91 -10.28
C HIS A 39 0.34 15.13 -10.59
N ASP A 40 -0.01 15.31 -11.87
CA ASP A 40 -0.92 16.36 -12.30
C ASP A 40 -2.37 16.05 -11.87
N GLU A 41 -3.21 17.09 -11.82
CA GLU A 41 -4.62 16.93 -11.42
C GLU A 41 -5.37 16.02 -12.41
N GLY A 42 -5.97 14.95 -11.90
CA GLY A 42 -6.71 13.97 -12.68
C GLY A 42 -5.90 12.73 -13.07
N ASP A 43 -4.58 12.77 -12.91
CA ASP A 43 -3.74 11.60 -13.11
C ASP A 43 -3.88 10.60 -11.95
N GLY A 44 -3.80 9.32 -12.28
CA GLY A 44 -3.77 8.23 -11.31
C GLY A 44 -2.34 7.78 -11.00
N PRO A 45 -2.14 6.96 -9.96
CA PRO A 45 -0.85 6.38 -9.62
C PRO A 45 -0.22 5.62 -10.79
N SER A 46 1.11 5.70 -10.86
CA SER A 46 1.94 4.92 -11.78
C SER A 46 1.90 3.42 -11.41
N PRO A 47 2.23 2.50 -12.33
CA PRO A 47 2.20 1.06 -12.05
C PRO A 47 2.95 0.63 -10.78
N GLU A 48 4.07 1.26 -10.47
CA GLU A 48 4.88 1.01 -9.27
C GLU A 48 4.28 1.57 -7.96
N GLU A 49 3.28 2.43 -8.05
CA GLU A 49 2.53 3.03 -6.93
C GLU A 49 1.22 2.28 -6.65
N ILE A 50 0.89 1.32 -7.50
CA ILE A 50 -0.29 0.48 -7.37
C ILE A 50 0.04 -0.75 -6.50
N LEU A 51 -0.79 -0.97 -5.50
CA LEU A 51 -0.73 -2.08 -4.56
C LEU A 51 -1.96 -2.98 -4.71
N THR A 52 -1.88 -4.19 -4.17
CA THR A 52 -3.04 -5.07 -3.99
C THR A 52 -3.33 -5.26 -2.51
N ALA A 53 -4.55 -4.93 -2.09
CA ALA A 53 -5.04 -5.18 -0.74
C ALA A 53 -5.81 -6.51 -0.66
N PHE A 54 -5.58 -7.23 0.43
CA PHE A 54 -6.28 -8.45 0.77
C PHE A 54 -6.89 -8.30 2.17
N PRO A 55 -8.20 -8.48 2.36
CA PRO A 55 -8.79 -8.46 3.69
C PRO A 55 -8.27 -9.65 4.51
N ILE A 56 -7.87 -9.38 5.76
CA ILE A 56 -7.50 -10.41 6.74
C ILE A 56 -8.70 -10.71 7.65
N ASN A 57 -9.33 -9.65 8.15
CA ASN A 57 -10.56 -9.69 8.93
C ASN A 57 -11.27 -8.33 8.83
N GLU A 58 -12.28 -8.08 9.66
CA GLU A 58 -13.08 -6.85 9.64
C GLU A 58 -12.29 -5.56 9.88
N SER A 59 -11.10 -5.66 10.49
CA SER A 59 -10.26 -4.52 10.90
C SER A 59 -8.89 -4.47 10.22
N LYS A 60 -8.46 -5.55 9.57
CA LYS A 60 -7.09 -5.71 9.07
C LYS A 60 -7.01 -6.09 7.61
N VAL A 61 -5.96 -5.58 6.96
CA VAL A 61 -5.62 -5.89 5.57
C VAL A 61 -4.15 -6.27 5.45
N ALA A 62 -3.82 -7.06 4.44
CA ALA A 62 -2.46 -7.23 3.94
C ALA A 62 -2.32 -6.44 2.63
N LEU A 63 -1.14 -5.88 2.40
CA LEU A 63 -0.83 -5.15 1.17
C LEU A 63 0.28 -5.87 0.41
N LYS A 64 0.18 -5.92 -0.91
CA LYS A 64 1.18 -6.51 -1.81
C LYS A 64 1.63 -5.46 -2.83
N SER A 65 2.93 -5.32 -2.98
CA SER A 65 3.55 -4.45 -3.99
C SER A 65 3.34 -4.98 -5.41
N GLY A 66 3.53 -4.10 -6.41
CA GLY A 66 3.56 -4.49 -7.83
C GLY A 66 4.65 -5.52 -8.16
N TYR A 67 5.69 -5.66 -7.33
CA TYR A 67 6.73 -6.69 -7.44
C TYR A 67 6.33 -8.05 -6.85
N GLY A 68 5.08 -8.18 -6.38
CA GLY A 68 4.55 -9.44 -5.88
C GLY A 68 4.99 -9.79 -4.47
N LYS A 69 5.51 -8.84 -3.69
CA LYS A 69 5.91 -9.03 -2.29
C LYS A 69 4.96 -8.32 -1.33
N TYR A 70 4.61 -8.98 -0.23
CA TYR A 70 3.81 -8.40 0.84
C TYR A 70 4.60 -7.34 1.60
N ILE A 71 3.89 -6.29 2.00
CA ILE A 71 4.41 -5.11 2.68
C ILE A 71 4.29 -5.32 4.18
N GLY A 72 5.41 -5.20 4.88
CA GLY A 72 5.46 -5.29 6.33
C GLY A 72 6.51 -4.36 6.91
N VAL A 73 6.72 -4.49 8.22
CA VAL A 73 7.72 -3.71 8.97
C VAL A 73 8.87 -4.62 9.38
N ASP A 74 10.10 -4.21 9.10
CA ASP A 74 11.29 -4.95 9.49
C ASP A 74 11.67 -4.70 10.97
N LYS A 75 12.71 -5.40 11.45
CA LYS A 75 13.19 -5.29 12.84
C LYS A 75 13.68 -3.89 13.23
N LYS A 76 13.91 -3.00 12.27
CA LYS A 76 14.34 -1.61 12.48
C LYS A 76 13.18 -0.63 12.40
N GLY A 77 11.94 -1.10 12.21
CA GLY A 77 10.77 -0.25 12.05
C GLY A 77 10.62 0.33 10.64
N VAL A 78 11.33 -0.22 9.64
CA VAL A 78 11.27 0.27 8.25
C VAL A 78 10.23 -0.51 7.47
N VAL A 79 9.42 0.18 6.68
CA VAL A 79 8.45 -0.43 5.75
C VAL A 79 9.21 -1.08 4.58
N VAL A 80 8.99 -2.37 4.36
CA VAL A 80 9.67 -3.17 3.33
C VAL A 80 8.71 -4.13 2.64
N GLY A 81 9.02 -4.48 1.39
CA GLY A 81 8.23 -5.36 0.53
C GLY A 81 9.06 -6.55 0.08
N ARG A 82 9.29 -7.51 0.97
CA ARG A 82 10.21 -8.64 0.73
C ARG A 82 9.59 -10.02 0.96
N SER A 83 8.44 -10.08 1.62
CA SER A 83 7.80 -11.33 2.04
C SER A 83 6.96 -11.94 0.92
N ASP A 84 7.07 -13.26 0.69
CA ASP A 84 6.22 -14.00 -0.27
C ASP A 84 4.88 -14.45 0.35
N ALA A 85 4.76 -14.37 1.68
CA ALA A 85 3.56 -14.73 2.43
C ALA A 85 3.22 -13.64 3.46
N VAL A 86 1.97 -13.64 3.90
CA VAL A 86 1.48 -12.78 4.98
C VAL A 86 1.83 -13.44 6.32
N GLY A 87 2.67 -12.76 7.10
CA GLY A 87 2.88 -13.04 8.52
C GLY A 87 2.38 -11.88 9.38
N ALA A 88 2.67 -11.93 10.67
CA ALA A 88 2.22 -10.90 11.62
C ALA A 88 2.72 -9.48 11.28
N MET A 89 3.87 -9.35 10.61
CA MET A 89 4.46 -8.06 10.25
C MET A 89 3.81 -7.43 9.01
N GLU A 90 3.07 -8.22 8.23
CA GLU A 90 2.35 -7.78 7.03
C GLU A 90 0.89 -7.41 7.31
N HIS A 91 0.44 -7.51 8.57
CA HIS A 91 -0.89 -7.10 8.99
C HIS A 91 -0.93 -5.59 9.23
N TRP A 92 -1.79 -4.89 8.48
CA TRP A 92 -2.05 -3.47 8.65
C TRP A 92 -3.46 -3.25 9.20
N GLU A 93 -3.60 -2.31 10.14
CA GLU A 93 -4.87 -1.93 10.77
C GLU A 93 -5.17 -0.46 10.44
N PRO A 94 -5.95 -0.17 9.38
CA PRO A 94 -6.28 1.19 9.00
C PRO A 94 -7.20 1.84 10.03
N VAL A 95 -6.94 3.12 10.34
CA VAL A 95 -7.74 3.91 11.29
C VAL A 95 -8.43 5.03 10.53
N PHE A 96 -9.72 5.22 10.78
CA PHE A 96 -10.54 6.29 10.23
C PHE A 96 -10.95 7.24 11.35
N GLN A 97 -10.87 8.55 11.10
CA GLN A 97 -11.29 9.62 12.01
C GLN A 97 -12.42 10.43 11.37
#